data_AF-A0A7D4C3U7-F1
#
_entry.id   AF-A0A7D4C3U7-F1
#
_cell.length_a   1.000
_cell.length_b   1.000
_cell.length_c   1.000
_cell.angle_alpha   90.00
_cell.angle_beta   90.00
_cell.angle_gamma   90.00
#
_symmetry.space_group_name_H-M   'P 1'
#
loop_
_entity.id
_entity.type
_entity.pdbx_description
1 polymer ?
#
loop_
_entity_poly.entity_id
_entity_poly.type
_entity_poly.pdbx_seq_one_letter_code
_entity_poly.pdbx_strand_id
1 'polypeptide(L)'
;MKNLFCTLLLTLCIVGAYAQKIAVKKNLMTVDGQPYARIEGDGGALTSTQYYINSPQNERLFVVKLLSFNDPGNASPNNPTGSTAYLQFVFTASRIIVETPMPGLFRSLSVARQIYGAQLLKNGALDKQAVADFSVNNGTVYSERRRALDQAAYMPPLGY
;
A
#
# COMPACT_ATOMS: atom_id res chain seq x y z
N MET A 1 -26.13 51.90 -1.03
CA MET A 1 -26.06 50.65 -1.81
C MET A 1 -24.63 50.11 -1.94
N LYS A 2 -23.83 50.11 -0.87
CA LYS A 2 -22.41 49.65 -0.91
C LYS A 2 -22.13 48.46 0.02
N ASN A 3 -23.08 48.09 0.88
CA ASN A 3 -22.86 47.10 1.94
C ASN A 3 -23.47 45.73 1.61
N LEU A 4 -24.16 45.58 0.47
CA LEU A 4 -24.77 44.30 0.05
C LEU A 4 -23.81 43.40 -0.75
N PHE A 5 -22.73 43.94 -1.31
CA PHE A 5 -21.81 43.17 -2.15
C PHE A 5 -20.81 42.35 -1.34
N CYS A 6 -20.49 42.76 -0.11
CA CYS A 6 -19.54 42.05 0.75
C CYS A 6 -20.15 40.80 1.42
N THR A 7 -21.47 40.72 1.55
CA THR A 7 -22.13 39.56 2.20
C THR A 7 -22.29 38.36 1.27
N LEU A 8 -22.27 38.57 -0.06
CA LEU A 8 -22.43 37.49 -1.06
C LEU A 8 -21.13 36.72 -1.35
N LEU A 9 -19.96 37.29 -1.03
CA LEU A 9 -18.66 36.63 -1.27
C LEU A 9 -18.26 35.64 -0.16
N LEU A 10 -18.89 35.69 1.02
CA LEU A 10 -18.52 34.82 2.15
C LEU A 10 -19.15 33.42 2.08
N THR A 11 -20.14 33.19 1.23
CA THR A 11 -20.87 31.92 1.13
C THR A 11 -20.32 30.94 0.08
N LEU A 12 -19.29 31.32 -0.69
CA LEU A 12 -18.76 30.52 -1.80
C LEU A 12 -17.54 29.65 -1.47
N CYS A 13 -17.00 29.69 -0.24
CA CYS A 13 -15.77 28.97 0.10
C CYS A 13 -15.95 27.67 0.92
N ILE A 14 -17.18 27.17 1.10
CA ILE A 14 -17.40 25.87 1.76
C ILE A 14 -17.54 24.76 0.72
N VAL A 15 -16.56 24.62 -0.16
CA VAL A 15 -16.37 23.33 -0.85
C VAL A 15 -15.61 22.46 0.13
N GLY A 16 -16.34 21.81 1.03
CA GLY A 16 -15.76 20.86 1.97
C GLY A 16 -14.95 19.83 1.20
N ALA A 17 -13.69 19.64 1.58
CA ALA A 17 -12.89 18.52 1.11
C ALA A 17 -13.55 17.22 1.60
N TYR A 18 -14.49 16.69 0.81
CA TYR A 18 -15.06 15.38 1.08
C TYR A 18 -13.95 14.36 0.86
N ALA A 19 -13.39 13.83 1.96
CA ALA A 19 -12.49 12.70 1.90
C ALA A 19 -13.18 11.57 1.12
N GLN A 20 -12.55 11.13 0.03
CA GLN A 20 -13.12 10.14 -0.88
C GLN A 20 -13.39 8.83 -0.13
N LYS A 21 -14.60 8.30 -0.31
CA LYS A 21 -15.07 7.14 0.44
C LYS A 21 -14.58 5.86 -0.23
N ILE A 22 -13.49 5.31 0.29
CA ILE A 22 -12.97 4.01 -0.13
C ILE A 22 -13.68 2.90 0.66
N ALA A 23 -14.27 1.94 -0.04
CA ALA A 23 -14.88 0.74 0.55
C ALA A 23 -14.41 -0.53 -0.17
N VAL A 24 -14.40 -1.65 0.56
CA VAL A 24 -14.15 -2.98 -0.02
C VAL A 24 -15.26 -3.93 0.43
N LYS A 25 -16.03 -4.46 -0.51
CA LYS A 25 -17.14 -5.40 -0.23
C LYS A 25 -17.15 -6.52 -1.26
N LYS A 26 -17.19 -7.77 -0.81
CA LYS A 26 -17.16 -8.97 -1.69
C LYS A 26 -16.05 -8.87 -2.75
N ASN A 27 -14.83 -8.53 -2.32
CA ASN A 27 -13.64 -8.32 -3.15
C ASN A 27 -13.72 -7.14 -4.12
N LEU A 28 -14.81 -6.38 -4.19
CA LEU A 28 -14.90 -5.17 -4.99
C LEU A 28 -14.45 -3.96 -4.17
N MET A 29 -13.41 -3.29 -4.65
CA MET A 29 -13.01 -1.97 -4.18
C MET A 29 -13.82 -0.91 -4.91
N THR A 30 -14.45 -0.01 -4.15
CA THR A 30 -15.14 1.16 -4.69
C THR A 30 -14.56 2.45 -4.11
N VAL A 31 -14.61 3.50 -4.93
CA VAL A 31 -14.25 4.87 -4.56
C VAL A 31 -15.47 5.73 -4.86
N ASP A 32 -16.02 6.36 -3.84
CA ASP A 32 -17.26 7.15 -3.95
C ASP A 32 -18.42 6.37 -4.60
N GLY A 33 -18.48 5.08 -4.28
CA GLY A 33 -19.50 4.16 -4.80
C GLY A 33 -19.22 3.60 -6.20
N GLN A 34 -18.22 4.13 -6.92
CA GLN A 34 -17.86 3.65 -8.25
C GLN A 34 -16.85 2.49 -8.18
N PRO A 35 -17.00 1.43 -9.00
CA PRO A 35 -16.02 0.36 -9.10
C PRO A 35 -14.63 0.88 -9.47
N TYR A 36 -13.62 0.48 -8.71
CA TYR A 36 -12.23 0.90 -8.94
C TYR A 36 -11.33 -0.28 -9.30
N ALA A 37 -11.37 -1.34 -8.48
CA ALA A 37 -10.58 -2.56 -8.69
C ALA A 37 -11.22 -3.74 -7.96
N ARG A 38 -10.69 -4.94 -8.19
CA ARG A 38 -10.99 -6.12 -7.37
C ARG A 38 -9.78 -6.50 -6.52
N ILE A 39 -10.03 -6.82 -5.26
CA ILE A 39 -9.03 -7.21 -4.26
C ILE A 39 -9.42 -8.57 -3.72
N GLU A 40 -8.70 -9.60 -4.13
CA GLU A 40 -8.98 -10.99 -3.77
C GLU A 40 -7.90 -11.50 -2.80
N GLY A 41 -8.31 -12.03 -1.65
CA GLY A 41 -7.37 -12.64 -0.70
C GLY A 41 -7.09 -14.10 -1.06
N ASP A 42 -5.88 -14.59 -0.74
CA ASP A 42 -5.54 -16.01 -0.74
C ASP A 42 -6.24 -16.81 0.38
N GLY A 43 -6.81 -16.12 1.37
CA GLY A 43 -7.59 -16.71 2.45
C GLY A 43 -8.84 -15.90 2.81
N GLY A 44 -9.37 -16.14 4.02
CA GLY A 44 -10.44 -15.32 4.57
C GLY A 44 -9.97 -13.89 4.84
N ALA A 45 -10.93 -12.99 5.10
CA ALA A 45 -10.65 -11.56 5.32
C ALA A 45 -9.64 -11.24 6.45
N LEU A 46 -9.39 -12.19 7.36
CA LEU A 46 -8.47 -12.05 8.50
C LEU A 46 -7.21 -12.93 8.40
N THR A 47 -7.13 -13.85 7.44
CA THR A 47 -6.03 -14.82 7.34
C THR A 47 -5.24 -14.70 6.05
N SER A 48 -5.58 -13.71 5.22
CA SER A 48 -4.90 -13.51 3.94
C SER A 48 -3.46 -13.08 4.20
N THR A 49 -2.51 -13.75 3.56
CA THR A 49 -1.10 -13.33 3.53
C THR A 49 -0.75 -12.64 2.21
N GLN A 50 -1.68 -12.71 1.26
CA GLN A 50 -1.52 -12.14 -0.06
C GLN A 50 -2.85 -11.60 -0.58
N TYR A 51 -2.80 -10.41 -1.18
CA TYR A 51 -3.90 -9.86 -1.95
C TYR A 51 -3.54 -9.78 -3.42
N TYR A 52 -4.54 -10.09 -4.21
CA TYR A 52 -4.53 -10.18 -5.65
C TYR A 52 -5.33 -9.00 -6.19
N ILE A 53 -4.65 -8.09 -6.90
CA ILE A 53 -5.28 -6.88 -7.41
C ILE A 53 -5.58 -7.08 -8.89
N ASN A 54 -6.87 -7.05 -9.21
CA ASN A 54 -7.36 -7.23 -10.57
C ASN A 54 -8.10 -5.97 -11.04
N SER A 55 -8.16 -5.78 -12.36
CA SER A 55 -9.05 -4.80 -12.98
C SER A 55 -10.52 -5.15 -12.68
N PRO A 56 -11.46 -4.20 -12.88
CA PRO A 56 -12.88 -4.53 -12.82
C PRO A 56 -13.31 -5.68 -13.75
N GLN A 57 -12.55 -5.90 -14.84
CA GLN A 57 -12.75 -6.97 -15.82
C GLN A 57 -12.02 -8.29 -15.46
N ASN A 58 -11.53 -8.44 -14.22
CA ASN A 58 -10.78 -9.60 -13.72
C ASN A 58 -9.38 -9.82 -14.34
N GLU A 59 -8.79 -8.81 -14.99
CA GLU A 59 -7.41 -8.91 -15.44
C GLU A 59 -6.44 -8.75 -14.26
N ARG A 60 -5.46 -9.62 -14.16
CA ARG A 60 -4.43 -9.57 -13.12
C ARG A 60 -3.48 -8.37 -13.31
N LEU A 61 -3.53 -7.40 -12.39
CA LEU A 61 -2.66 -6.22 -12.46
C LEU A 61 -1.39 -6.37 -11.61
N PHE A 62 -1.54 -6.77 -10.35
CA PHE A 62 -0.40 -6.98 -9.45
C PHE A 62 -0.80 -7.80 -8.23
N VAL A 63 0.19 -8.07 -7.38
CA VAL A 63 0.04 -8.83 -6.14
C VAL A 63 0.64 -8.02 -4.99
N VAL A 64 -0.01 -8.03 -3.83
CA VAL A 64 0.50 -7.45 -2.58
C VAL A 64 0.69 -8.57 -1.57
N LYS A 65 1.92 -8.75 -1.09
CA LYS A 65 2.27 -9.81 -0.13
C LYS A 65 2.60 -9.20 1.22
N LEU A 66 2.12 -9.80 2.30
CA LEU A 66 2.64 -9.54 3.63
C LEU A 66 3.87 -10.41 3.86
N LEU A 67 5.00 -9.77 4.14
CA LEU A 67 6.26 -10.45 4.46
C LEU A 67 6.77 -9.97 5.81
N SER A 68 7.56 -10.79 6.48
CA SER A 68 8.22 -10.43 7.73
C SER A 68 9.59 -11.06 7.87
N PHE A 69 10.46 -10.43 8.65
CA PHE A 69 11.74 -10.95 9.09
C PHE A 69 12.08 -10.40 10.48
N ASN A 70 13.06 -10.98 11.15
CA ASN A 70 13.55 -10.46 12.42
C ASN A 70 14.72 -9.49 12.14
N ASP A 71 14.59 -8.25 12.58
CA ASP A 71 15.65 -7.25 12.55
C ASP A 71 16.04 -6.88 13.98
N PRO A 72 17.20 -7.34 14.49
CA PRO A 72 17.66 -6.99 15.83
C PRO A 72 17.73 -5.47 16.08
N GLY A 73 17.92 -4.65 15.04
CA GLY A 73 17.90 -3.19 15.15
C GLY A 73 16.53 -2.61 15.54
N ASN A 74 15.45 -3.37 15.36
CA ASN A 74 14.09 -3.01 15.75
C ASN A 74 13.64 -3.70 17.06
N ALA A 75 14.55 -4.40 17.75
CA ALA A 75 14.23 -5.09 18.99
C ALA A 75 13.92 -4.08 20.12
N SER A 76 12.88 -4.38 20.89
CA SER A 76 12.46 -3.58 22.05
C SER A 76 11.75 -4.47 23.09
N PRO A 77 11.46 -3.99 24.31
CA PRO A 77 10.73 -4.79 25.30
C PRO A 77 9.39 -5.33 24.79
N ASN A 78 8.71 -4.60 23.89
CA ASN A 78 7.44 -5.01 23.29
C ASN A 78 7.60 -5.74 21.94
N ASN A 79 8.83 -5.85 21.43
CA ASN A 79 9.18 -6.57 20.20
C ASN A 79 10.55 -7.25 20.37
N PRO A 80 10.67 -8.27 21.23
CA PRO A 80 11.97 -8.78 21.65
C PRO A 80 12.77 -9.44 20.51
N THR A 81 12.09 -9.96 19.50
CA THR A 81 12.74 -10.55 18.31
C THR A 81 13.05 -9.51 17.22
N GLY A 82 12.63 -8.26 17.40
CA GLY A 82 12.73 -7.25 16.34
C GLY A 82 11.91 -7.60 15.09
N SER A 83 10.79 -8.31 15.26
CA SER A 83 9.93 -8.71 14.14
C SER A 83 9.50 -7.47 13.36
N THR A 84 9.79 -7.48 12.06
CA THR A 84 9.56 -6.39 11.13
C THR A 84 8.71 -6.92 9.99
N ALA A 85 7.48 -6.41 9.87
CA ALA A 85 6.55 -6.76 8.80
C ALA A 85 6.41 -5.62 7.78
N TYR A 86 6.31 -5.98 6.51
CA TYR A 86 6.20 -5.04 5.40
C TYR A 86 5.34 -5.62 4.28
N LEU A 87 4.88 -4.75 3.39
CA LEU A 87 4.10 -5.15 2.22
C LEU A 87 4.98 -5.09 0.97
N GLN A 88 4.97 -6.17 0.18
CA GLN A 88 5.65 -6.24 -1.10
C GLN A 88 4.63 -6.21 -2.24
N PHE A 89 4.70 -5.16 -3.05
CA PHE A 89 3.94 -4.98 -4.28
C PHE A 89 4.74 -5.57 -5.44
N VAL A 90 4.14 -6.50 -6.19
CA VAL A 90 4.75 -7.16 -7.35
C VAL A 90 3.89 -6.86 -8.58
N PHE A 91 4.32 -5.89 -9.38
CA PHE A 91 3.64 -5.50 -10.63
C PHE A 91 3.93 -6.54 -11.71
N THR A 92 2.93 -7.36 -12.06
CA THR A 92 3.15 -8.62 -12.79
C THR A 92 3.72 -8.43 -14.19
N ALA A 93 3.20 -7.44 -14.93
CA ALA A 93 3.63 -7.17 -16.30
C ALA A 93 5.06 -6.62 -16.39
N SER A 94 5.45 -5.73 -15.46
CA SER A 94 6.77 -5.08 -15.46
C SER A 94 7.81 -5.80 -14.61
N ARG A 95 7.38 -6.75 -13.76
CA ARG A 95 8.18 -7.40 -12.71
C ARG A 95 8.82 -6.43 -11.71
N ILE A 96 8.32 -5.19 -11.64
CA ILE A 96 8.75 -4.21 -10.65
C ILE A 96 8.28 -4.69 -9.28
N ILE A 97 9.20 -4.68 -8.32
CA ILE A 97 8.94 -5.01 -6.92
C ILE A 97 9.14 -3.75 -6.09
N VAL A 98 8.17 -3.42 -5.26
CA VAL A 98 8.19 -2.24 -4.38
C VAL A 98 7.75 -2.63 -2.99
N GLU A 99 8.39 -2.10 -1.96
CA GLU A 99 8.13 -2.48 -0.58
C GLU A 99 7.72 -1.29 0.28
N THR A 100 6.68 -1.45 1.09
CA THR A 100 6.16 -0.38 1.95
C THR A 100 6.03 -0.84 3.39
N PRO A 101 6.06 0.08 4.37
CA PRO A 101 5.69 -0.24 5.74
C PRO A 101 4.26 -0.79 5.79
N MET A 102 4.03 -1.75 6.68
CA MET A 102 2.67 -2.23 6.95
C MET A 102 1.89 -1.13 7.72
N PRO A 103 0.76 -0.61 7.19
CA PRO A 103 0.07 0.56 7.75
C PRO A 103 -0.82 0.22 8.97
N GLY A 104 -0.56 -0.89 9.66
CA GLY A 104 -1.40 -1.47 10.70
C GLY A 104 -1.81 -2.90 10.36
N LEU A 105 -3.10 -3.25 10.50
CA LEU A 105 -3.57 -4.60 10.17
C LEU A 105 -3.56 -4.83 8.65
N PHE A 106 -3.02 -5.97 8.23
CA PHE A 106 -3.08 -6.41 6.83
C PHE A 106 -4.50 -6.88 6.49
N ARG A 107 -5.29 -5.94 5.97
CA ARG A 107 -6.68 -6.14 5.55
C ARG A 107 -6.86 -5.54 4.16
N SER A 108 -7.83 -6.05 3.42
CA SER A 108 -8.16 -5.57 2.07
C SER A 108 -8.43 -4.06 2.01
N LEU A 109 -9.07 -3.48 3.03
CA LEU A 109 -9.28 -2.02 3.12
C LEU A 109 -7.97 -1.23 3.30
N SER A 110 -7.02 -1.74 4.08
CA SER A 110 -5.71 -1.10 4.27
C SER A 110 -4.94 -1.09 2.95
N VAL A 111 -4.99 -2.20 2.21
CA VAL A 111 -4.38 -2.32 0.87
C VAL A 111 -5.09 -1.41 -0.13
N ALA A 112 -6.42 -1.37 -0.15
CA ALA A 112 -7.20 -0.47 -1.00
C ALA A 112 -6.80 1.01 -0.80
N ARG A 113 -6.63 1.43 0.45
CA ARG A 113 -6.20 2.80 0.79
C ARG A 113 -4.80 3.12 0.28
N GLN A 114 -3.86 2.20 0.39
CA GLN A 114 -2.51 2.41 -0.17
C GLN A 114 -2.54 2.49 -1.70
N ILE A 115 -3.27 1.58 -2.36
CA ILE A 115 -3.41 1.56 -3.83
C ILE A 115 -4.01 2.87 -4.33
N TYR A 116 -5.07 3.34 -3.65
CA TYR A 116 -5.74 4.57 -4.01
C TYR A 116 -4.88 5.81 -3.71
N GLY A 117 -4.28 5.87 -2.52
CA GLY A 117 -3.44 6.99 -2.09
C GLY A 117 -2.20 7.16 -2.97
N ALA A 118 -1.62 6.05 -3.46
CA ALA A 118 -0.53 6.07 -4.42
C ALA A 118 -0.99 6.21 -5.88
N GLN A 119 -2.30 6.33 -6.14
CA GLN A 119 -2.89 6.50 -7.47
C GLN A 119 -2.43 5.44 -8.47
N LEU A 120 -2.20 4.20 -8.01
CA LEU A 120 -1.61 3.15 -8.84
C LEU A 120 -2.48 2.73 -10.02
N LEU A 121 -3.77 3.09 -10.00
CA LEU A 121 -4.73 2.74 -11.04
C LEU A 121 -5.40 3.98 -11.62
N LYS A 122 -5.63 3.94 -12.92
CA LYS A 122 -6.39 4.93 -13.68
C LYS A 122 -7.27 4.22 -14.68
N ASN A 123 -8.57 4.49 -14.64
CA ASN A 123 -9.57 3.86 -15.53
C ASN A 123 -9.52 2.32 -15.52
N GLY A 124 -9.30 1.71 -14.35
CA GLY A 124 -9.26 0.26 -14.18
C GLY A 124 -7.97 -0.43 -14.63
N ALA A 125 -6.97 0.31 -15.11
CA ALA A 125 -5.65 -0.18 -15.49
C ALA A 125 -4.55 0.43 -14.61
N LEU A 126 -3.35 -0.15 -14.64
CA LEU A 126 -2.17 0.44 -13.97
C LEU A 126 -1.83 1.79 -14.60
N ASP A 127 -1.64 2.81 -13.75
CA ASP A 127 -1.03 4.06 -14.17
C ASP A 127 0.50 3.90 -14.13
N LYS A 128 1.12 3.84 -15.32
CA LYS A 128 2.56 3.59 -15.45
C LYS A 128 3.42 4.64 -14.75
N GLN A 129 2.98 5.90 -14.76
CA GLN A 129 3.73 6.98 -14.11
C GLN A 129 3.64 6.84 -12.59
N ALA A 130 2.42 6.61 -12.07
CA ALA A 130 2.24 6.42 -10.63
C ALA A 130 3.01 5.19 -10.11
N VAL A 131 3.08 4.10 -10.89
CA VAL A 131 3.89 2.92 -10.54
C VAL A 131 5.39 3.27 -10.52
N ALA A 132 5.88 4.05 -11.49
CA ALA A 132 7.27 4.48 -11.51
C ALA A 132 7.59 5.36 -10.29
N ASP A 133 6.75 6.35 -10.00
CA ASP A 133 6.92 7.25 -8.85
C ASP A 133 6.86 6.47 -7.53
N PHE A 134 5.90 5.55 -7.41
CA PHE A 134 5.76 4.66 -6.25
C PHE A 134 7.01 3.79 -6.05
N SER A 135 7.58 3.27 -7.15
CA SER A 135 8.81 2.48 -7.12
C SER A 135 10.01 3.31 -6.67
N VAL A 136 10.17 4.54 -7.18
CA VAL A 136 11.27 5.44 -6.82
C VAL A 136 11.19 5.82 -5.34
N ASN A 137 9.99 6.08 -4.83
CA ASN A 137 9.81 6.56 -3.46
C ASN A 137 9.98 5.49 -2.38
N ASN A 138 9.86 4.21 -2.73
CA ASN A 138 9.81 3.12 -1.74
C ASN A 138 10.91 2.05 -1.95
N GLY A 139 11.24 1.70 -3.20
CA GLY A 139 12.29 0.73 -3.51
C GLY A 139 12.10 -0.65 -2.87
N THR A 140 13.20 -1.29 -2.50
CA THR A 140 13.26 -2.65 -1.91
C THR A 140 14.05 -2.72 -0.60
N VAL A 141 13.89 -1.69 0.24
CA VAL A 141 14.70 -1.48 1.45
C VAL A 141 14.61 -2.64 2.45
N TYR A 142 13.46 -3.32 2.56
CA TYR A 142 13.29 -4.41 3.52
C TYR A 142 13.96 -5.69 3.05
N SER A 143 13.85 -6.01 1.76
CA SER A 143 14.56 -7.14 1.16
C SER A 143 16.07 -6.93 1.14
N GLU A 144 16.55 -5.70 0.95
CA GLU A 144 17.97 -5.35 1.10
C GLU A 144 18.45 -5.54 2.53
N ARG A 145 17.70 -5.03 3.51
CA ARG A 145 18.02 -5.19 4.92
C ARG A 145 18.06 -6.66 5.34
N ARG A 146 17.05 -7.46 4.93
CA ARG A 146 17.03 -8.91 5.20
C ARG A 146 18.28 -9.60 4.63
N ARG A 147 18.62 -9.33 3.37
CA ARG A 147 19.83 -9.91 2.74
C ARG A 147 21.11 -9.55 3.47
N ALA A 148 21.24 -8.30 3.93
CA ALA A 148 22.41 -7.87 4.70
C ALA A 148 22.52 -8.60 6.05
N LEU A 149 21.39 -8.82 6.74
CA LEU A 149 21.34 -9.60 7.99
C LEU A 149 21.69 -11.08 7.75
N ASP A 150 21.13 -11.67 6.70
CA ASP A 150 21.44 -13.06 6.33
C ASP A 150 22.94 -13.21 6.06
N GLN A 151 23.54 -12.32 5.26
CA GLN A 151 24.98 -12.32 4.97
C GLN A 151 25.84 -12.18 6.23
N ALA A 152 25.47 -11.29 7.16
CA ALA A 152 26.18 -11.10 8.42
C ALA A 152 26.15 -12.36 9.30
N ALA A 153 25.04 -13.12 9.27
CA ALA A 153 24.93 -14.38 10.02
C ALA A 153 25.82 -15.50 9.45
N TYR A 154 26.16 -15.47 8.16
CA TYR A 154 26.99 -16.48 7.50
C TYR A 154 28.50 -16.18 7.54
N MET A 155 28.93 -14.97 7.89
CA MET A 155 30.36 -14.67 8.09
C MET A 155 30.78 -15.00 9.52
N PRO A 156 31.64 -16.01 9.77
CA PRO A 156 32.17 -16.22 11.11
C PRO A 156 32.97 -14.98 11.54
N PRO A 157 32.99 -14.64 12.84
CA PRO A 157 33.83 -13.54 13.31
C PRO A 157 35.26 -13.82 12.89
N LEU A 158 35.88 -12.88 12.16
CA LEU A 158 37.32 -12.89 11.93
C LEU A 158 37.95 -12.79 13.32
N GLY A 159 38.45 -13.92 13.82
CA GLY A 159 39.11 -14.00 15.11
C GLY A 159 40.24 -12.98 15.16
N TYR A 160 40.20 -12.12 16.18
CA TYR A 160 41.35 -11.34 16.62
C TYR A 160 42.23 -12.20 17.51
#